data_AF-A0A968WX33-F1
#
_entry.id   AF-A0A968WX33-F1
#
_cell.length_a   1.000
_cell.length_b   1.000
_cell.length_c   1.000
_cell.angle_alpha   90.00
_cell.angle_beta   90.00
_cell.angle_gamma   90.00
#
_symmetry.space_group_name_H-M   'P 1'
#
loop_
_entity.id
_entity.type
_entity.pdbx_description
1 polymer ?
#
loop_
_entity_poly.entity_id
_entity_poly.type
_entity_poly.pdbx_seq_one_letter_code
_entity_poly.pdbx_strand_id
1 'polypeptide(L)' 'PVRSASKMTENFSLLGGAYFIHHSNLGLTDPNPGIDALGFTLGCSFKF' A
#
# COMPACT_ATOMS: atom_id res chain seq x y z
N PRO A 1 3.18 -8.98 3.61
CA PRO A 1 2.62 -9.39 2.31
C PRO A 1 1.52 -8.44 1.81
N VAL A 2 1.84 -7.61 0.82
CA VAL A 2 0.86 -6.76 0.12
C VAL A 2 0.13 -7.61 -0.92
N ARG A 3 -1.20 -7.58 -0.92
CA ARG A 3 -2.02 -8.25 -1.95
C ARG A 3 -2.65 -7.20 -2.84
N SER A 4 -2.44 -7.31 -4.15
CA SER A 4 -3.03 -6.43 -5.15
C SER A 4 -3.86 -7.21 -6.18
N ALA A 5 -4.91 -6.55 -6.66
CA ALA A 5 -5.78 -7.01 -7.73
C ALA A 5 -5.85 -5.91 -8.80
N SER A 6 -5.80 -6.31 -10.07
CA SER A 6 -5.86 -5.40 -11.21
C SER A 6 -6.91 -5.87 -12.21
N LYS A 7 -7.66 -4.92 -12.77
CA LYS A 7 -8.59 -5.17 -13.88
C LYS A 7 -8.38 -4.12 -14.96
N MET A 8 -8.26 -4.57 -16.20
CA MET A 8 -7.81 -3.73 -17.31
C MET A 8 -8.72 -3.92 -18.53
N THR A 9 -9.08 -2.81 -19.17
CA THR A 9 -9.72 -2.70 -20.48
C THR A 9 -8.82 -1.88 -21.40
N GLU A 10 -9.07 -1.87 -22.71
CA GLU A 10 -8.12 -1.32 -23.72
C GLU A 10 -7.67 0.13 -23.47
N ASN A 11 -8.50 0.92 -22.80
CA ASN A 11 -8.29 2.35 -22.55
C ASN A 11 -8.28 2.73 -21.06
N PHE A 12 -8.58 1.78 -20.16
CA PHE A 12 -8.71 2.04 -18.74
C PHE A 12 -8.20 0.89 -17.88
N SER A 13 -7.46 1.21 -16.82
CA SER A 13 -7.05 0.21 -15.82
C SER A 13 -7.42 0.66 -14.42
N LEU A 14 -7.85 -0.29 -13.60
CA LEU A 14 -8.08 -0.10 -12.17
C LEU A 14 -7.16 -1.05 -11.38
N LEU A 15 -6.43 -0.50 -10.42
CA LEU A 15 -5.56 -1.21 -9.50
C LEU A 15 -6.08 -1.01 -8.07
N GLY A 16 -6.21 -2.11 -7.33
CA GLY A 16 -6.50 -2.08 -5.91
C GLY A 16 -5.50 -2.93 -5.14
N GLY A 17 -5.21 -2.59 -3.89
CA GLY A 17 -4.41 -3.45 -3.02
C GLY A 17 -4.56 -3.09 -1.55
N ALA A 18 -4.37 -4.07 -0.67
CA ALA A 18 -4.33 -3.85 0.78
C ALA A 18 -2.90 -4.07 1.30
N TYR A 19 -2.52 -3.30 2.31
CA TYR A 19 -1.20 -3.37 2.93
C TYR A 19 -1.26 -3.30 4.44
N PHE A 20 -0.26 -3.93 5.06
CA PHE A 20 0.06 -3.80 6.45
C PHE A 20 1.55 -3.45 6.54
N ILE A 21 1.89 -2.38 7.26
CA ILE A 21 3.26 -1.90 7.42
C ILE A 21 3.51 -1.73 8.92
N HIS A 22 4.60 -2.36 9.39
CA HIS A 22 5.18 -2.09 10.70
C HIS A 22 6.41 -1.21 10.48
N HIS A 23 6.47 -0.04 11.14
CA HIS A 23 7.61 0.87 11.06
C HIS A 23 8.16 1.15 12.46
N SER A 24 9.43 0.84 12.68
CA SER A 24 10.13 1.11 13.94
C SER A 24 11.60 1.43 13.66
N ASN A 25 12.26 2.15 14.57
CA ASN A 25 13.67 2.53 14.39
C ASN A 25 14.66 1.49 14.94
N LEU A 26 14.22 0.25 15.15
CA LEU A 26 15.00 -0.85 15.74
C LEU A 26 15.60 -0.54 17.14
N GLY A 27 15.05 0.44 17.87
CA GLY A 27 15.55 0.81 19.20
C GLY A 27 16.70 1.82 19.19
N LEU A 28 16.86 2.59 18.11
CA LEU A 28 17.84 3.68 18.05
C LEU A 28 17.47 4.89 18.95
N THR A 29 16.26 4.92 19.51
CA THR A 29 15.82 5.99 20.44
C THR A 29 14.78 5.43 21.41
N ASP A 30 14.85 5.81 22.68
CA ASP A 30 13.91 5.37 23.70
C ASP A 30 12.99 6.51 24.20
N PRO A 31 11.65 6.29 24.24
CA PRO A 31 10.96 5.10 23.79
C PRO A 31 10.87 5.02 22.24
N ASN A 32 10.95 3.80 21.69
CA ASN A 32 10.59 3.50 20.30
C ASN A 32 9.22 2.80 20.26
N PRO A 33 8.10 3.55 20.30
CA PRO A 33 6.77 2.95 20.26
C PRO A 33 6.48 2.22 18.94
N GLY A 34 7.21 2.53 17.86
CA GLY A 34 6.88 2.07 16.52
C GLY A 34 5.52 2.58 16.04
N ILE A 35 5.17 2.29 14.80
CA ILE A 35 3.84 2.53 14.26
C ILE A 35 3.42 1.39 13.33
N ASP A 36 2.23 0.88 13.56
CA ASP A 36 1.57 -0.07 12.69
C ASP A 36 0.52 0.66 11.85
N ALA A 37 0.57 0.47 10.54
CA ALA A 37 -0.38 1.04 9.60
C ALA A 37 -1.06 -0.08 8.80
N LEU A 38 -2.39 -0.10 8.86
CA LEU A 38 -3.24 -0.87 7.96
C LEU A 38 -3.85 0.10 6.95
N GLY A 39 -3.77 -0.25 5.67
CA GLY A 39 -4.32 0.59 4.63
C GLY A 39 -4.61 -0.13 3.34
N PHE A 40 -5.12 0.63 2.39
CA PHE A 40 -5.38 0.17 1.03
C PHE A 40 -4.97 1.24 0.02
N THR A 41 -4.68 0.80 -1.19
CA THR A 41 -4.34 1.62 -2.35
C THR A 41 -5.40 1.40 -3.41
N LEU A 42 -5.89 2.48 -4.01
CA LEU A 42 -6.73 2.47 -5.20
C LEU A 42 -6.07 3.37 -6.26
N GLY A 43 -5.87 2.84 -7.46
CA GLY A 43 -5.28 3.55 -8.58
C GLY A 43 -6.09 3.34 -9.85
N CYS A 44 -6.09 4.33 -10.72
CA CYS A 44 -6.67 4.22 -12.06
C CYS A 44 -5.72 4.81 -13.10
N SER A 45 -5.75 4.27 -14.32
CA SER A 45 -4.98 4.78 -15.44
C SER A 45 -5.83 4.84 -16.70
N PHE A 46 -5.62 5.89 -17.50
CA PHE A 46 -6.26 6.11 -18.78
C PHE A 46 -5.19 6.16 -19.87
N LYS A 47 -5.45 5.51 -20.99
CA LYS A 47 -4.60 5.57 -22.18
C LYS A 47 -5.23 6.56 -23.16
N PHE A 48 -4.46 7.57 -23.59
CA PHE A 48 -4.86 8.58 -24.57
C PHE A 48 -4.23 8.29 -25.93
#